data_AF-A0A0B4DEN7-F1
#
_entry.id   AF-A0A0B4DEN7-F1
#
_cell.length_a   1.000
_cell.length_b   1.000
_cell.length_c   1.000
_cell.angle_alpha   90.00
_cell.angle_beta   90.00
_cell.angle_gamma   90.00
#
_symmetry.space_group_name_H-M   'P 1'
#
loop_
_entity.id
_entity.type
_entity.pdbx_description
1 polymer ?
#
loop_
_entity_poly.entity_id
_entity_poly.type
_entity_poly.pdbx_seq_one_letter_code
_entity_poly.pdbx_strand_id
1 'polypeptide(L)'
;MEVLFYILKVIICSGVLLGYYYLSLKDKTFHHYNRFYLLFSILISLLLPLIKLEDFTIEVNQNIYMLIDKVQNFNPSENTNTHENLYYTAAFSVLGIVSVYFLGKFIYGTFKIYELKTQFERENIEGINFYRTDLTDAPFSYFKNLFWKNSITLNSEIGKQILKHEMVHIEQKHTFDKIILEIITSVFWFNPFYHLIKREINLIHEYLADKKAVKQSDTKAFAQMLLASHFSGVE
;
A
#
# COMPACT_ATOMS: atom_id res chain seq x y z
N MET A 1 15.20 19.60 14.09
CA MET A 1 16.26 18.95 13.31
C MET A 1 16.12 17.41 13.34
N GLU A 2 15.86 16.81 14.49
CA GLU A 2 15.75 15.34 14.66
C GLU A 2 14.67 14.68 13.78
N VAL A 3 13.48 15.29 13.64
CA VAL A 3 12.40 14.76 12.79
C VAL A 3 12.77 14.72 11.30
N LEU A 4 13.51 15.73 10.82
CA LEU A 4 13.97 15.78 9.43
C LEU A 4 14.99 14.65 9.16
N PHE A 5 15.94 14.46 10.08
CA PHE A 5 16.89 13.35 10.01
C PHE A 5 16.19 11.99 10.09
N TYR A 6 15.16 11.86 10.93
CA TYR A 6 14.33 10.67 10.99
C TYR A 6 13.65 10.39 9.64
N ILE A 7 12.97 11.38 9.06
CA ILE A 7 12.32 11.25 7.74
C ILE A 7 13.34 10.82 6.68
N LEU A 8 14.53 11.43 6.66
CA LEU A 8 15.58 11.06 5.72
C LEU A 8 16.03 9.60 5.91
N LYS A 9 16.24 9.16 7.15
CA LYS A 9 16.59 7.77 7.47
C LYS A 9 15.49 6.80 7.01
N VAL A 10 14.22 7.13 7.21
CA VAL A 10 13.08 6.32 6.74
C VAL A 10 13.08 6.20 5.22
N ILE A 11 13.27 7.31 4.49
CA ILE A 11 13.32 7.31 3.03
C ILE A 11 14.47 6.43 2.53
N ILE A 12 15.68 6.61 3.06
CA ILE A 12 16.86 5.81 2.69
C ILE A 12 16.63 4.32 2.99
N CYS A 13 16.14 4.00 4.19
CA CYS A 13 15.90 2.61 4.58
C CYS A 13 14.85 1.95 3.68
N SER A 14 13.74 2.64 3.39
CA SER A 14 12.71 2.14 2.49
C SER A 14 13.23 1.93 1.06
N GLY A 15 14.08 2.83 0.55
CA GLY A 15 14.74 2.69 -0.74
C GLY A 15 15.68 1.48 -0.81
N VAL A 16 16.51 1.26 0.22
CA VAL A 16 17.42 0.09 0.29
C VAL A 16 16.65 -1.22 0.33
N LEU A 17 15.61 -1.32 1.18
CA LEU A 17 14.80 -2.54 1.29
C LEU A 17 14.01 -2.83 0.03
N LEU A 18 13.48 -1.80 -0.64
CA LEU A 18 12.84 -1.95 -1.95
C LEU A 18 13.86 -2.34 -3.03
N GLY A 19 15.07 -1.78 -2.99
CA GLY A 19 16.16 -2.13 -3.89
C GLY A 19 16.50 -3.62 -3.81
N TYR A 20 16.61 -4.17 -2.59
CA TYR A 20 16.79 -5.62 -2.42
C TYR A 20 15.63 -6.43 -3.02
N TYR A 21 14.38 -5.99 -2.81
CA TYR A 21 13.23 -6.64 -3.45
C TYR A 21 13.39 -6.67 -4.97
N TYR A 22 13.73 -5.54 -5.60
CA TYR A 22 13.85 -5.47 -7.05
C TYR A 22 15.01 -6.28 -7.63
N LEU A 23 16.14 -6.36 -6.92
CA LEU A 23 17.30 -7.09 -7.39
C LEU A 23 17.19 -8.60 -7.16
N SER A 24 16.55 -9.02 -6.06
CA SER A 24 16.64 -10.39 -5.56
C SER A 24 15.32 -11.14 -5.47
N LEU A 25 14.18 -10.45 -5.36
CA LEU A 25 12.89 -11.09 -5.06
C LEU A 25 11.86 -10.92 -6.18
N LYS A 26 11.92 -9.80 -6.91
CA LYS A 26 11.05 -9.53 -8.05
C LYS A 26 11.17 -10.67 -9.07
N ASP A 27 10.03 -11.06 -9.64
CA ASP A 27 9.91 -12.09 -10.69
C ASP A 27 10.26 -13.53 -10.27
N LYS A 28 10.49 -13.79 -8.97
CA LYS A 28 10.54 -15.15 -8.43
C LYS A 28 9.13 -15.69 -8.18
N THR A 29 8.97 -17.00 -8.32
CA THR A 29 7.68 -17.71 -8.17
C THR A 29 7.06 -17.65 -6.77
N PHE A 30 7.78 -17.10 -5.78
CA PHE A 30 7.40 -17.06 -4.36
C PHE A 30 6.63 -15.77 -4.00
N HIS A 31 5.52 -15.49 -4.68
CA HIS A 31 4.76 -14.25 -4.50
C HIS A 31 4.17 -14.07 -3.09
N HIS A 32 3.84 -15.15 -2.39
CA HIS A 32 3.42 -15.06 -0.98
C HIS A 32 4.55 -14.53 -0.09
N TYR A 33 5.78 -14.98 -0.29
CA TYR A 33 6.93 -14.47 0.46
C TYR A 33 7.19 -12.99 0.14
N ASN A 34 7.12 -12.63 -1.14
CA ASN A 34 7.28 -11.25 -1.59
C ASN A 34 6.27 -10.30 -0.96
N ARG A 35 5.00 -10.72 -0.82
CA ARG A 35 3.96 -9.97 -0.11
C ARG A 35 4.38 -9.67 1.34
N PHE A 36 4.77 -10.70 2.09
CA PHE A 36 5.19 -10.53 3.48
C PHE A 36 6.44 -9.67 3.60
N TYR A 37 7.46 -9.92 2.76
CA TYR A 37 8.68 -9.13 2.74
C TYR A 37 8.38 -7.64 2.55
N LEU A 38 7.54 -7.28 1.57
CA LEU A 38 7.22 -5.89 1.28
C LEU A 38 6.44 -5.23 2.42
N LEU A 39 5.48 -5.92 3.04
CA LEU A 39 4.77 -5.39 4.21
C LEU A 39 5.71 -5.17 5.40
N PHE A 40 6.60 -6.14 5.69
CA PHE A 40 7.60 -5.99 6.74
C PHE A 40 8.64 -4.91 6.42
N SER A 41 8.98 -4.71 5.14
CA SER A 41 9.96 -3.69 4.75
C SER A 41 9.51 -2.29 5.15
N ILE A 42 8.21 -2.00 5.07
CA ILE A 42 7.62 -0.74 5.54
C ILE A 42 7.75 -0.62 7.07
N LEU A 43 7.42 -1.69 7.80
CA LEU A 43 7.54 -1.68 9.27
C LEU A 43 8.99 -1.48 9.69
N ILE A 44 9.93 -2.19 9.06
CA ILE A 44 11.36 -2.07 9.35
C ILE A 44 11.86 -0.67 9.00
N SER A 45 11.49 -0.11 7.84
CA SER A 45 11.93 1.25 7.49
C SER A 45 11.41 2.33 8.41
N LEU A 46 10.25 2.11 9.05
CA LEU A 46 9.72 2.98 10.09
C LEU A 46 10.39 2.75 11.44
N LEU A 47 10.58 1.50 11.87
CA LEU A 47 11.06 1.18 13.22
C LEU A 47 12.59 1.27 13.37
N LEU A 48 13.35 0.88 12.34
CA LEU A 48 14.81 0.85 12.40
C LEU A 48 15.42 2.21 12.78
N PRO A 49 14.96 3.36 12.25
CA PRO A 49 15.52 4.65 12.63
C PRO A 49 15.18 5.10 14.06
N LEU A 50 14.21 4.48 14.75
CA LEU A 50 13.91 4.75 16.17
C LEU A 50 14.89 4.03 17.11
N ILE A 51 15.53 2.96 16.65
CA ILE A 51 16.50 2.21 17.45
C ILE A 51 17.77 3.04 17.51
N LYS A 52 18.08 3.58 18.70
CA LYS A 52 19.36 4.23 18.96
C LYS A 52 20.43 3.15 19.00
N LEU A 53 21.23 3.08 17.93
CA LEU A 53 22.43 2.26 17.91
C LEU A 53 23.52 3.01 18.67
N GLU A 54 23.51 2.89 20.00
CA GLU A 54 24.49 3.54 20.88
C GLU A 54 25.87 2.84 20.84
N ASP A 55 25.95 1.61 20.29
CA ASP A 55 27.14 0.75 20.45
C ASP A 55 28.01 0.56 19.20
N PHE A 56 27.69 1.19 18.05
CA PHE A 56 28.56 1.10 16.87
C PHE A 56 29.58 2.26 16.87
N THR A 57 30.67 2.09 17.62
CA THR A 57 31.85 2.94 17.49
C THR A 57 32.55 2.62 16.17
N ILE A 58 32.10 3.24 15.09
CA ILE A 58 32.87 3.32 13.85
C ILE A 58 34.02 4.27 14.15
N GLU A 59 35.27 3.82 13.99
CA GLU A 59 36.44 4.69 14.02
C GLU A 59 36.38 5.66 12.83
N VAL A 60 35.65 6.75 12.99
CA VAL A 60 35.56 7.82 12.02
C VAL A 60 36.82 8.68 12.17
N ASN A 61 37.45 9.00 11.04
CA ASN A 61 38.60 9.90 10.99
C ASN A 61 38.31 11.18 11.79
N GLN A 62 39.19 11.53 12.74
CA GLN A 62 39.03 12.70 13.61
C GLN A 62 38.78 14.01 12.83
N ASN A 63 39.31 14.13 11.61
CA ASN A 63 39.05 15.29 10.74
C ASN A 63 37.60 15.34 10.25
N ILE A 64 37.00 14.19 9.94
CA ILE A 64 35.58 14.11 9.57
C ILE A 64 34.72 14.38 10.80
N TYR A 65 35.11 13.85 11.96
CA TYR A 65 34.40 14.12 13.22
C TYR A 65 34.43 15.61 13.57
N MET A 66 35.59 16.27 13.46
CA MET A 66 35.73 17.72 13.67
C MET A 66 34.95 18.56 12.64
N LEU A 67 34.83 18.11 11.39
CA LEU A 67 34.01 18.78 10.38
C LEU A 67 32.51 18.65 10.69
N ILE A 68 32.06 17.45 11.08
CA ILE A 68 30.66 17.20 11.49
C ILE A 68 30.33 18.00 12.75
N ASP A 69 31.22 17.98 13.75
CA ASP A 69 31.05 18.71 15.01
C ASP A 69 31.02 20.24 14.77
N LYS A 70 31.88 20.76 13.89
CA LYS A 70 31.88 22.19 13.53
C LYS A 70 30.65 22.62 12.74
N VAL A 71 30.03 21.70 11.99
CA VAL A 71 28.74 21.95 11.30
C VAL A 71 27.57 21.83 12.28
N GLN A 72 27.63 20.91 13.25
CA GLN A 72 26.60 20.74 14.28
C GLN A 72 26.61 21.86 15.32
N ASN A 73 27.80 22.35 15.69
CA ASN A 73 28.01 23.41 16.68
C ASN A 73 28.22 24.79 16.03
N PHE A 74 27.86 24.96 14.76
CA PHE A 74 27.85 26.28 14.13
C PHE A 74 26.67 27.08 14.72
N ASN A 75 26.93 27.82 15.79
CA ASN A 75 25.99 28.78 16.36
C ASN A 75 26.18 30.15 15.66
N PRO A 76 25.37 30.51 14.65
CA PRO A 76 25.28 31.91 14.27
C PRO A 76 24.68 32.67 15.47
N SER A 77 25.21 33.85 15.76
CA SER A 77 24.78 34.69 16.89
C SER A 77 23.26 34.73 17.08
N GLU A 78 22.82 34.58 18.34
CA GLU A 78 21.44 34.44 18.83
C GLU A 78 20.51 35.65 18.52
N ASN A 79 20.18 35.93 17.25
CA ASN A 79 19.18 36.96 16.93
C ASN A 79 18.27 36.63 15.72
N THR A 80 18.05 35.36 15.39
CA THR A 80 17.14 34.95 14.28
C THR A 80 16.10 33.88 14.64
N ASN A 81 15.96 33.52 15.92
CA ASN A 81 15.21 32.33 16.37
C ASN A 81 13.68 32.37 16.18
N THR A 82 13.07 33.54 15.96
CA THR A 82 11.61 33.65 15.77
C THR A 82 11.16 33.31 14.34
N HIS A 83 11.90 33.75 13.33
CA HIS A 83 11.53 33.50 11.93
C HIS A 83 11.83 32.08 11.49
N GLU A 84 12.97 31.50 11.88
CA GLU A 84 13.32 30.11 11.54
C GLU A 84 12.32 29.10 12.13
N ASN A 85 11.92 29.29 13.40
CA ASN A 85 10.94 28.44 14.05
C ASN A 85 9.55 28.55 13.39
N LEU A 86 9.18 29.76 12.93
CA LEU A 86 7.95 29.97 12.17
C LEU A 86 7.95 29.18 10.84
N TYR A 87 9.07 29.17 10.10
CA TYR A 87 9.18 28.41 8.83
C TYR A 87 9.07 26.90 9.06
N TYR A 88 9.78 26.35 10.07
CA TYR A 88 9.66 24.93 10.40
C TYR A 88 8.25 24.56 10.85
N THR A 89 7.64 25.38 11.70
CA THR A 89 6.26 25.16 12.17
C THR A 89 5.27 25.21 11.01
N ALA A 90 5.41 26.17 10.09
CA ALA A 90 4.58 26.27 8.90
C ALA A 90 4.76 25.05 7.98
N ALA A 91 6.01 24.61 7.74
CA ALA A 91 6.30 23.44 6.92
C ALA A 91 5.68 22.16 7.49
N PHE A 92 5.84 21.91 8.80
CA PHE A 92 5.22 20.75 9.45
C PHE A 92 3.68 20.84 9.48
N SER A 93 3.12 22.03 9.65
CA SER A 93 1.68 22.25 9.56
C SER A 93 1.15 21.89 8.18
N VAL A 94 1.83 22.32 7.11
CA VAL A 94 1.48 21.95 5.73
C VAL A 94 1.57 20.44 5.52
N LEU A 95 2.65 19.79 5.97
CA LEU A 95 2.80 18.33 5.89
C LEU A 95 1.65 17.60 6.60
N GLY A 96 1.26 18.07 7.78
CA GLY A 96 0.14 17.53 8.55
C GLY A 96 -1.21 17.71 7.84
N ILE A 97 -1.49 18.92 7.33
CA ILE A 97 -2.73 19.23 6.61
C ILE A 97 -2.89 18.36 5.36
N VAL A 98 -1.83 18.20 4.57
CA VAL A 98 -1.85 17.34 3.37
C VAL A 98 -2.10 15.88 3.75
N SER A 99 -1.49 15.41 4.84
CA SER A 99 -1.71 14.05 5.35
C SER A 99 -3.16 13.84 5.80
N VAL A 100 -3.74 14.81 6.51
CA VAL A 100 -5.16 14.79 6.94
C VAL A 100 -6.09 14.79 5.73
N TYR A 101 -5.78 15.57 4.69
CA TYR A 101 -6.56 15.59 3.45
C TYR A 101 -6.59 14.20 2.78
N PHE A 102 -5.43 13.56 2.62
CA PHE A 102 -5.37 12.22 2.02
C PHE A 102 -6.08 11.16 2.87
N LEU A 103 -5.91 11.20 4.20
CA LEU A 103 -6.65 10.32 5.10
C LEU A 103 -8.16 10.55 5.03
N GLY A 104 -8.61 11.81 4.99
CA GLY A 104 -10.01 12.17 4.83
C GLY A 104 -10.60 11.63 3.52
N LYS A 105 -9.86 11.76 2.41
CA LYS A 105 -10.24 11.18 1.11
C LYS A 105 -10.37 9.66 1.18
N PHE A 106 -9.43 8.98 1.84
CA PHE A 106 -9.48 7.53 2.03
C PHE A 106 -10.68 7.09 2.89
N ILE A 107 -10.92 7.79 4.01
CA ILE A 107 -12.05 7.52 4.90
C ILE A 107 -13.37 7.70 4.14
N TYR A 108 -13.51 8.79 3.38
CA TYR A 108 -14.69 9.04 2.55
C TYR A 108 -14.92 7.91 1.52
N GLY A 109 -13.87 7.47 0.82
CA GLY A 109 -13.97 6.35 -0.12
C GLY A 109 -14.41 5.05 0.55
N THR A 110 -13.90 4.78 1.75
CA THR A 110 -14.31 3.61 2.54
C THR A 110 -15.78 3.70 2.97
N PHE A 111 -16.23 4.87 3.44
CA PHE A 111 -17.63 5.08 3.81
C PHE A 111 -18.57 4.88 2.63
N LYS A 112 -18.21 5.36 1.44
CA LYS A 112 -19.00 5.16 0.22
C LYS A 112 -19.23 3.67 -0.08
N ILE A 113 -18.21 2.81 0.11
CA ILE A 113 -18.37 1.35 -0.06
C ILE A 113 -19.30 0.76 1.01
N TYR A 114 -19.29 1.28 2.24
CA TYR A 114 -20.21 0.84 3.27
C TYR A 114 -21.66 1.23 2.97
N GLU A 115 -21.88 2.43 2.43
CA GLU A 115 -23.20 2.90 2.00
C GLU A 115 -23.77 2.06 0.84
N LEU A 116 -22.94 1.66 -0.12
CA LEU A 116 -23.37 0.78 -1.21
C LEU A 116 -23.96 -0.54 -0.69
N LYS A 117 -23.50 -1.06 0.46
CA LYS A 117 -24.02 -2.31 1.03
C LYS A 117 -25.49 -2.23 1.45
N THR A 118 -26.00 -1.04 1.77
CA THR A 118 -27.39 -0.88 2.20
C THR A 118 -28.35 -0.74 1.02
N GLN A 119 -27.83 -0.58 -0.20
CA GLN A 119 -28.62 -0.35 -1.41
C GLN A 119 -28.94 -1.64 -2.19
N PHE A 120 -28.23 -2.73 -1.91
CA PHE A 120 -28.36 -4.00 -2.65
C PHE A 120 -28.83 -5.14 -1.75
N GLU A 121 -29.56 -6.09 -2.34
CA GLU A 121 -30.00 -7.30 -1.64
C GLU A 121 -28.79 -8.13 -1.18
N ARG A 122 -28.82 -8.52 0.09
CA ARG A 122 -27.75 -9.30 0.73
C ARG A 122 -28.14 -10.77 0.78
N GLU A 123 -27.40 -11.60 0.06
CA GLU A 123 -27.41 -13.06 0.21
C GLU A 123 -26.19 -13.47 1.05
N ASN A 124 -26.33 -14.41 1.99
CA ASN A 124 -25.18 -14.96 2.71
C ASN A 124 -24.85 -16.34 2.13
N ILE A 125 -23.66 -16.46 1.54
CA ILE A 125 -23.17 -17.70 0.97
C ILE A 125 -21.86 -18.03 1.67
N GLU A 126 -21.83 -19.14 2.42
CA GLU A 126 -20.63 -19.66 3.09
C GLU A 126 -19.90 -18.64 4.00
N GLY A 127 -20.65 -17.74 4.65
CA GLY A 127 -20.10 -16.72 5.53
C GLY A 127 -19.58 -15.46 4.81
N ILE A 128 -19.84 -15.35 3.51
CA ILE A 128 -19.54 -14.20 2.65
C ILE A 128 -20.86 -13.49 2.32
N ASN A 129 -20.84 -12.16 2.40
CA ASN A 129 -21.97 -11.34 2.02
C ASN A 129 -21.93 -11.11 0.52
N PHE A 130 -22.87 -11.71 -0.20
CA PHE A 130 -23.01 -11.61 -1.63
C PHE A 130 -24.06 -10.53 -1.96
N TYR A 131 -23.69 -9.56 -2.78
CA TYR A 131 -24.54 -8.44 -3.19
C TYR A 131 -24.68 -8.44 -4.70
N ARG A 132 -25.90 -8.61 -5.20
CA ARG A 132 -26.21 -8.48 -6.63
C ARG A 132 -26.34 -7.01 -7.00
N THR A 133 -25.62 -6.59 -8.04
CA THR A 133 -25.50 -5.18 -8.40
C THR A 133 -25.33 -5.02 -9.91
N ASP A 134 -25.65 -3.83 -10.43
CA ASP A 134 -25.39 -3.41 -11.81
C ASP A 134 -24.33 -2.30 -11.87
N LEU A 135 -23.51 -2.17 -10.83
CA LEU A 135 -22.38 -1.25 -10.80
C LEU A 135 -21.42 -1.53 -11.97
N THR A 136 -20.87 -0.46 -12.54
CA THR A 136 -19.91 -0.52 -13.66
C THR A 136 -18.65 -1.27 -13.28
N ASP A 137 -18.18 -1.07 -12.04
CA ASP A 137 -16.91 -1.59 -11.52
C ASP A 137 -17.05 -3.01 -10.93
N ALA A 138 -18.25 -3.59 -10.94
CA ALA A 138 -18.48 -4.98 -10.55
C ALA A 138 -18.03 -5.93 -11.68
N PRO A 139 -17.45 -7.09 -11.35
CA PRO A 139 -17.38 -7.71 -10.03
C PRO A 139 -16.18 -7.24 -9.19
N PHE A 140 -16.38 -7.04 -7.89
CA PHE A 140 -15.29 -6.72 -6.96
C PHE A 140 -15.59 -7.19 -5.53
N SER A 141 -14.53 -7.42 -4.75
CA SER A 141 -14.60 -7.81 -3.36
C SER A 141 -13.99 -6.78 -2.40
N TYR A 142 -14.63 -6.63 -1.24
CA TYR A 142 -14.17 -5.74 -0.17
C TYR A 142 -14.43 -6.38 1.21
N PHE A 143 -13.36 -6.72 1.92
CA PHE A 143 -13.40 -7.57 3.12
C PHE A 143 -14.09 -8.90 2.87
N LYS A 144 -15.28 -9.13 3.47
CA LYS A 144 -16.11 -10.33 3.28
C LYS A 144 -17.35 -10.05 2.42
N ASN A 145 -17.32 -8.96 1.65
CA ASN A 145 -18.43 -8.53 0.81
C ASN A 145 -18.01 -8.72 -0.64
N LEU A 146 -18.83 -9.42 -1.40
CA LEU A 146 -18.66 -9.66 -2.82
C LEU A 146 -19.79 -8.96 -3.57
N PHE A 147 -19.44 -7.98 -4.39
CA PHE A 147 -20.37 -7.27 -5.26
C PHE A 147 -20.32 -7.91 -6.63
N TRP A 148 -21.43 -8.53 -7.03
CA TRP A 148 -21.52 -9.35 -8.22
C TRP A 148 -22.43 -8.72 -9.27
N LYS A 149 -21.95 -8.67 -10.51
CA LYS A 149 -22.69 -8.08 -11.62
C LYS A 149 -23.80 -9.02 -12.12
N ASN A 150 -25.04 -8.54 -12.26
CA ASN A 150 -26.16 -9.39 -12.72
C ASN A 150 -25.98 -9.92 -14.14
N SER A 151 -25.26 -9.20 -15.00
CA SER A 151 -24.97 -9.64 -16.38
C SER A 151 -24.02 -10.85 -16.45
N ILE A 152 -23.27 -11.14 -15.38
CA ILE A 152 -22.34 -12.26 -15.33
C ILE A 152 -23.02 -13.48 -14.71
N THR A 153 -23.23 -14.52 -15.51
CA THR A 153 -23.85 -15.77 -15.06
C THR A 153 -22.88 -16.59 -14.20
N LEU A 154 -23.23 -16.81 -12.93
CA LEU A 154 -22.39 -17.51 -11.95
C LEU A 154 -22.01 -18.94 -12.38
N ASN A 155 -22.92 -19.63 -13.06
CA ASN A 155 -22.74 -21.04 -13.45
C ASN A 155 -21.88 -21.23 -14.72
N SER A 156 -21.56 -20.15 -15.43
CA SER A 156 -20.66 -20.22 -16.59
C SER A 156 -19.22 -20.52 -16.16
N GLU A 157 -18.40 -21.06 -17.06
CA GLU A 157 -16.98 -21.30 -16.77
C GLU A 157 -16.24 -20.01 -16.40
N ILE A 158 -16.53 -18.92 -17.12
CA ILE A 158 -15.97 -17.58 -16.87
C ILE A 158 -16.45 -17.04 -15.52
N GLY A 159 -17.74 -17.17 -15.21
CA GLY A 159 -18.30 -16.75 -13.92
C GLY A 159 -17.66 -17.48 -12.74
N LYS A 160 -17.41 -18.79 -12.86
CA LYS A 160 -16.69 -19.56 -11.84
C LYS A 160 -15.25 -19.11 -11.66
N GLN A 161 -14.56 -18.72 -12.73
CA GLN A 161 -13.19 -18.20 -12.68
C GLN A 161 -13.13 -16.84 -11.99
N ILE A 162 -14.01 -15.92 -12.37
CA ILE A 162 -14.15 -14.60 -11.73
C ILE A 162 -14.51 -14.75 -10.25
N LEU A 163 -15.47 -15.61 -9.91
CA LEU A 163 -15.83 -15.89 -8.53
C LEU A 163 -14.61 -16.38 -7.75
N LYS A 164 -13.85 -17.32 -8.31
CA LYS A 164 -12.64 -17.85 -7.69
C LYS A 164 -11.56 -16.78 -7.52
N HIS A 165 -11.38 -15.89 -8.49
CA HIS A 165 -10.48 -14.73 -8.39
C HIS A 165 -10.88 -13.84 -7.19
N GLU A 166 -12.14 -13.43 -7.12
CA GLU A 166 -12.66 -12.58 -6.04
C GLU A 166 -12.59 -13.25 -4.67
N MET A 167 -12.88 -14.56 -4.59
CA MET A 167 -12.74 -15.32 -3.34
C MET A 167 -11.31 -15.28 -2.81
N VAL A 168 -10.29 -15.29 -3.68
CA VAL A 168 -8.89 -15.22 -3.24
C VAL A 168 -8.58 -13.89 -2.57
N HIS A 169 -9.14 -12.77 -3.04
CA HIS A 169 -8.98 -11.48 -2.38
C HIS A 169 -9.58 -11.47 -0.96
N ILE A 170 -10.73 -12.13 -0.79
CA ILE A 170 -11.40 -12.29 0.50
C ILE A 170 -10.58 -13.20 1.44
N GLU A 171 -10.25 -14.41 1.00
CA GLU A 171 -9.53 -15.42 1.78
C GLU A 171 -8.15 -14.92 2.23
N GLN A 172 -7.41 -14.29 1.32
CA GLN A 172 -6.08 -13.76 1.61
C GLN A 172 -6.09 -12.37 2.27
N LYS A 173 -7.27 -11.81 2.54
CA LYS A 173 -7.47 -10.51 3.20
C LYS A 173 -6.73 -9.37 2.49
N HIS A 174 -6.72 -9.36 1.16
CA HIS A 174 -6.02 -8.33 0.37
C HIS A 174 -6.53 -6.90 0.66
N THR A 175 -7.81 -6.76 1.04
CA THR A 175 -8.37 -5.47 1.48
C THR A 175 -7.64 -4.90 2.71
N PHE A 176 -7.20 -5.73 3.65
CA PHE A 176 -6.51 -5.27 4.86
C PHE A 176 -5.16 -4.65 4.52
N ASP A 177 -4.40 -5.31 3.66
CA ASP A 177 -3.13 -4.78 3.14
C ASP A 177 -3.34 -3.45 2.41
N LYS A 178 -4.34 -3.37 1.52
CA LYS A 178 -4.67 -2.13 0.78
C LYS A 178 -4.99 -0.98 1.74
N ILE A 179 -5.71 -1.22 2.82
CA ILE A 179 -6.02 -0.22 3.85
C ILE A 179 -4.77 0.24 4.60
N ILE A 180 -3.93 -0.69 5.06
CA ILE A 180 -2.68 -0.35 5.76
C ILE A 180 -1.80 0.50 4.85
N LEU A 181 -1.64 0.07 3.59
CA LEU A 181 -0.83 0.79 2.62
C LEU A 181 -1.38 2.17 2.33
N GLU A 182 -2.69 2.33 2.18
CA GLU A 182 -3.31 3.64 1.95
C GLU A 182 -3.07 4.60 3.12
N ILE A 183 -3.23 4.11 4.37
CA ILE A 183 -2.95 4.90 5.58
C ILE A 183 -1.49 5.33 5.60
N ILE A 184 -0.56 4.40 5.38
CA ILE A 184 0.88 4.69 5.40
C ILE A 184 1.26 5.65 4.27
N THR A 185 0.78 5.43 3.04
CA THR A 185 1.05 6.35 1.91
C THR A 185 0.36 7.70 2.06
N SER A 186 -0.70 7.81 2.87
CA SER A 186 -1.34 9.10 3.16
C SER A 186 -0.50 9.91 4.17
N VAL A 187 0.02 9.26 5.21
CA VAL A 187 0.87 9.89 6.23
C VAL A 187 2.27 10.21 5.68
N PHE A 188 2.85 9.28 4.94
CA PHE A 188 4.16 9.40 4.31
C PHE A 188 4.04 9.65 2.81
N TRP A 189 3.12 10.54 2.41
CA TRP A 189 2.83 10.83 1.01
C TRP A 189 4.05 11.33 0.24
N PHE A 190 4.99 11.97 0.93
CA PHE A 190 6.25 12.45 0.37
C PHE A 190 7.29 11.35 0.14
N ASN A 191 7.10 10.12 0.66
CA ASN A 191 8.02 9.01 0.46
C ASN A 191 7.69 8.26 -0.85
N PRO A 192 8.48 8.42 -1.93
CA PRO A 192 8.19 7.76 -3.21
C PRO A 192 8.26 6.23 -3.13
N PHE A 193 9.10 5.68 -2.25
CA PHE A 193 9.32 4.24 -2.15
C PHE A 193 8.10 3.51 -1.60
N TYR A 194 7.32 4.12 -0.71
CA TYR A 194 6.07 3.53 -0.22
C TYR A 194 5.00 3.44 -1.31
N HIS A 195 4.94 4.41 -2.23
CA HIS A 195 4.05 4.34 -3.39
C HIS A 195 4.46 3.20 -4.33
N LEU A 196 5.77 2.99 -4.53
CA LEU A 196 6.27 1.86 -5.31
C LEU A 196 5.95 0.53 -4.63
N ILE A 197 6.20 0.39 -3.33
CA ILE A 197 5.85 -0.82 -2.56
C ILE A 197 4.35 -1.11 -2.67
N LYS A 198 3.49 -0.10 -2.51
CA LYS A 198 2.04 -0.23 -2.66
C LYS A 198 1.67 -0.79 -4.03
N ARG A 199 2.29 -0.28 -5.11
CA ARG A 199 2.07 -0.79 -6.46
C ARG A 199 2.49 -2.26 -6.59
N GLU A 200 3.66 -2.62 -6.06
CA GLU A 200 4.16 -4.01 -6.14
C GLU A 200 3.28 -4.98 -5.33
N ILE A 201 2.79 -4.59 -4.16
CA ILE A 201 1.87 -5.43 -3.37
C ILE A 201 0.55 -5.62 -4.11
N ASN A 202 0.00 -4.58 -4.74
CA ASN A 202 -1.20 -4.71 -5.56
C ASN A 202 -0.99 -5.69 -6.71
N LEU A 203 0.14 -5.60 -7.43
CA LEU A 203 0.48 -6.57 -8.50
C LEU A 203 0.58 -8.00 -7.97
N ILE A 204 1.14 -8.19 -6.78
CA ILE A 204 1.22 -9.50 -6.13
C ILE A 204 -0.18 -10.02 -5.77
N HIS A 205 -1.09 -9.17 -5.29
CA HIS A 205 -2.48 -9.56 -5.00
C HIS A 205 -3.18 -10.08 -6.24
N GLU A 206 -3.13 -9.33 -7.34
CA GLU A 206 -3.75 -9.71 -8.61
C GLU A 206 -3.14 -11.02 -9.14
N TYR A 207 -1.80 -11.13 -9.14
CA TYR A 207 -1.12 -12.37 -9.55
C TYR A 207 -1.57 -13.59 -8.73
N LEU A 208 -1.69 -13.43 -7.41
CA LEU A 208 -2.12 -14.52 -6.52
C LEU A 208 -3.58 -14.93 -6.77
N ALA A 209 -4.45 -13.97 -7.08
CA ALA A 209 -5.84 -14.22 -7.45
C ALA A 209 -5.94 -14.93 -8.80
N ASP A 210 -5.27 -14.41 -9.82
CA ASP A 210 -5.23 -14.96 -11.18
C ASP A 210 -4.69 -16.38 -11.25
N LYS A 211 -3.55 -16.63 -10.57
CA LYS A 211 -2.92 -17.95 -10.53
C LYS A 211 -3.82 -19.01 -9.92
N LYS A 212 -4.69 -18.64 -8.99
CA LYS A 212 -5.66 -19.55 -8.37
C LYS A 212 -6.94 -19.65 -9.20
N ALA A 213 -7.37 -18.57 -9.84
CA ALA A 213 -8.59 -18.51 -10.65
C ALA A 213 -8.53 -19.42 -11.88
N VAL A 214 -7.40 -19.40 -12.59
CA VAL A 214 -7.22 -20.12 -13.86
C VAL A 214 -6.29 -21.32 -13.68
N LYS A 215 -6.56 -22.43 -14.37
CA LYS A 215 -5.65 -23.58 -14.39
C LYS A 215 -4.35 -23.17 -15.08
N GLN A 216 -3.21 -23.65 -14.57
CA GLN A 216 -1.92 -23.45 -15.23
C GLN A 216 -2.00 -23.90 -16.70
N SER A 217 -1.56 -23.02 -17.61
CA SER A 217 -1.53 -23.20 -19.07
C SER A 217 -2.81 -22.92 -19.86
N ASP A 218 -3.91 -22.45 -19.25
CA ASP A 218 -5.09 -22.00 -20.00
C ASP A 218 -5.08 -20.48 -20.23
N THR A 219 -4.26 -20.04 -21.19
CA THR A 219 -4.12 -18.61 -21.56
C THR A 219 -5.39 -18.02 -22.17
N LYS A 220 -6.21 -18.84 -22.82
CA LYS A 220 -7.48 -18.38 -23.41
C LYS A 220 -8.49 -18.07 -22.32
N ALA A 221 -8.67 -18.96 -21.35
CA ALA A 221 -9.53 -18.71 -20.20
C ALA A 221 -9.07 -17.47 -19.43
N PHE A 222 -7.76 -17.30 -19.23
CA PHE A 222 -7.21 -16.12 -18.58
C PHE A 222 -7.55 -14.82 -19.32
N ALA A 223 -7.35 -14.77 -20.63
CA ALA A 223 -7.70 -13.60 -21.43
C ALA A 223 -9.20 -13.30 -21.40
N GLN A 224 -10.04 -14.34 -21.46
CA GLN A 224 -11.50 -14.19 -21.38
C GLN A 224 -11.96 -13.67 -20.01
N MET A 225 -11.37 -14.17 -18.93
CA MET A 225 -11.65 -13.70 -17.56
C MET A 225 -11.31 -12.22 -17.40
N LEU A 226 -10.13 -11.79 -17.85
CA LEU A 226 -9.71 -10.38 -17.80
C LEU A 226 -10.62 -9.47 -18.62
N LEU A 227 -11.03 -9.90 -19.81
CA LEU A 227 -11.96 -9.14 -20.65
C LEU A 227 -13.33 -9.01 -19.97
N ALA A 228 -13.85 -10.10 -19.41
CA ALA A 228 -15.14 -10.10 -18.74
C ALA A 228 -15.13 -9.31 -17.42
N SER A 229 -14.03 -9.33 -16.64
CA SER A 229 -13.93 -8.55 -15.41
C SER A 229 -13.81 -7.05 -15.67
N HIS A 230 -13.07 -6.63 -16.70
CA HIS A 230 -12.84 -5.21 -16.99
C HIS A 230 -13.83 -4.56 -17.96
N PHE A 231 -14.41 -5.31 -18.91
CA PHE A 231 -15.24 -4.75 -19.99
C PHE A 231 -16.70 -5.19 -19.96
N SER A 232 -17.15 -5.95 -18.95
CA SER A 232 -18.56 -6.33 -18.82
C SER A 232 -19.53 -5.15 -18.57
N GLY A 233 -19.05 -3.90 -18.61
CA GLY A 233 -19.84 -2.66 -18.48
C GLY A 233 -19.97 -1.83 -19.74
N VAL A 234 -19.53 -2.32 -20.90
CA VAL A 234 -19.75 -1.63 -22.18
C VAL A 234 -20.76 -2.43 -23.00
N GLU A 235 -22.04 -2.13 -22.79
CA GLU A 235 -23.09 -2.27 -23.82
C GLU A 235 -23.50 -0.88 -24.30
#